data_AF-A0AA95N7C4-F1
#
_entry.id   AF-A0AA95N7C4-F1
#
_cell.length_a   1.000
_cell.length_b   1.000
_cell.length_c   1.000
_cell.angle_alpha   90.00
_cell.angle_beta   90.00
_cell.angle_gamma   90.00
#
_symmetry.space_group_name_H-M   'P 1'
#
loop_
_entity.id
_entity.type
_entity.pdbx_description
1 polymer ?
#
loop_
_entity_poly.entity_id
_entity_poly.type
_entity_poly.pdbx_seq_one_letter_code
_entity_poly.pdbx_strand_id
1 'polypeptide(L)'
;MAKLWLEWVVLFLGFPLLAFCGLIPAHPLLVLSIPFLYSIVAALLLKKRLLIAESRSAMRGFPPQLSWRMPVVVAAIFGYAFWAHPETFLTTPSTQSLPWLALLLIYPLISVLPQEFLYRRFYFWRYKKVFGSQRWVAISSVLTFSFLHIAYSNMVAITLTLVGGALFTATYLHTKRLMLCWAEHAIYGVAVFVSGLGQFFTLLHF
;
A
#
# COMPACT_ATOMS: atom_id res chain seq x y z
N MET A 1 26.93 3.58 -4.00
CA MET A 1 26.07 2.43 -3.70
C MET A 1 25.75 2.33 -2.21
N ALA A 2 26.74 2.36 -1.29
CA ALA A 2 26.52 2.32 0.16
C ALA A 2 25.47 3.32 0.68
N LYS A 3 25.49 4.58 0.22
CA LYS A 3 24.49 5.60 0.59
C LYS A 3 23.04 5.20 0.26
N LEU A 4 22.81 4.50 -0.86
CA LEU A 4 21.47 4.06 -1.27
C LEU A 4 20.97 2.87 -0.45
N TRP A 5 21.88 1.97 -0.05
CA TRP A 5 21.55 0.88 0.86
C TRP A 5 21.19 1.42 2.24
N LEU A 6 21.96 2.37 2.78
CA LEU A 6 21.65 3.01 4.05
C LEU A 6 20.29 3.72 4.00
N GLU A 7 20.05 4.53 2.96
CA GLU A 7 18.76 5.18 2.71
C GLU A 7 17.61 4.15 2.70
N TRP A 8 17.79 3.05 1.97
CA TRP A 8 16.79 1.98 1.89
C TRP A 8 16.52 1.31 3.23
N VAL A 9 17.58 0.93 3.97
CA VAL A 9 17.44 0.31 5.29
C VAL A 9 16.71 1.23 6.26
N VAL A 10 17.11 2.51 6.33
CA VAL A 10 16.49 3.48 7.23
C VAL A 10 15.00 3.66 6.92
N LEU A 11 14.66 3.88 5.64
CA LEU A 11 13.29 4.19 5.23
C LEU A 11 12.33 3.01 5.32
N PHE A 12 12.77 1.81 4.91
CA PHE A 12 11.87 0.67 4.71
C PHE A 12 11.97 -0.41 5.78
N LEU A 13 13.06 -0.44 6.56
CA LEU A 13 13.21 -1.37 7.68
C LEU A 13 13.24 -0.62 9.02
N GLY A 14 14.05 0.44 9.11
CA GLY A 14 14.22 1.23 10.33
C GLY A 14 12.91 1.84 10.81
N PHE A 15 12.23 2.65 9.99
CA PHE A 15 10.98 3.30 10.41
C PHE A 15 9.88 2.33 10.85
N PRO A 16 9.55 1.26 10.09
CA PRO A 16 8.58 0.27 10.55
C PRO A 16 9.01 -0.45 11.83
N LEU A 17 10.30 -0.78 11.99
CA LEU A 17 10.81 -1.40 13.22
C LEU A 17 10.71 -0.48 14.43
N LEU A 18 11.06 0.81 14.28
CA LEU A 18 10.93 1.78 15.36
C LEU A 18 9.47 1.91 15.82
N ALA A 19 8.52 1.89 14.88
CA ALA A 19 7.10 1.91 15.19
C ALA A 19 6.66 0.64 15.93
N PHE A 20 7.05 -0.53 15.42
CA PHE A 20 6.76 -1.82 16.03
C PHE A 20 7.32 -1.96 17.46
N CYS A 21 8.54 -1.50 17.69
CA CYS A 21 9.17 -1.50 19.01
C CYS A 21 8.60 -0.41 19.96
N GLY A 22 7.64 0.41 19.52
CA GLY A 22 7.05 1.48 20.32
C GLY A 22 7.98 2.67 20.57
N LEU A 23 9.08 2.80 19.82
CA LEU A 23 10.05 3.89 19.95
C LEU A 23 9.57 5.19 19.28
N ILE A 24 8.65 5.06 18.32
CA ILE A 24 7.88 6.17 17.76
C ILE A 24 6.39 5.81 17.82
N PRO A 25 5.47 6.79 17.81
CA PRO A 25 4.05 6.48 17.75
C PRO A 25 3.74 5.65 16.50
N ALA A 26 3.18 4.46 16.71
CA ALA A 26 2.83 3.54 15.63
C ALA A 26 1.59 3.99 14.81
N HIS A 27 1.25 5.28 14.87
CA HIS A 27 0.17 5.85 14.08
C HIS A 27 0.48 5.67 12.59
N PRO A 28 -0.38 4.99 11.81
CA PRO A 28 -0.08 4.62 10.43
C PRO A 28 0.31 5.81 9.54
N LEU A 29 -0.33 6.96 9.75
CA LEU A 29 0.00 8.19 9.05
C LEU A 29 1.41 8.69 9.35
N LEU A 30 1.96 8.49 10.56
CA LEU A 30 3.31 8.94 10.91
C LEU A 30 4.37 8.03 10.29
N VAL A 31 4.19 6.71 10.41
CA VAL A 31 5.13 5.71 9.86
C VAL A 31 5.24 5.84 8.34
N LEU A 32 4.14 6.17 7.67
CA LEU A 32 4.10 6.37 6.21
C LEU A 32 4.52 7.79 5.77
N SER A 33 4.10 8.84 6.49
CA SER A 33 4.28 10.22 6.03
C SER A 33 5.75 10.62 5.93
N ILE A 34 6.62 10.20 6.85
CA ILE A 34 8.04 10.58 6.79
C ILE A 34 8.74 9.98 5.55
N PRO A 35 8.69 8.65 5.31
CA PRO A 35 9.23 8.07 4.08
C PRO A 35 8.59 8.66 2.81
N PHE A 36 7.28 8.93 2.85
CA PHE A 36 6.59 9.56 1.74
C PHE A 36 7.10 10.99 1.46
N LEU A 37 7.16 11.86 2.46
CA LEU A 37 7.67 13.23 2.33
C LEU A 37 9.12 13.22 1.84
N TYR A 38 9.95 12.35 2.39
CA TYR A 38 11.30 12.13 1.89
C TYR A 38 11.30 11.78 0.39
N SER A 39 10.44 10.85 -0.02
CA SER A 39 10.34 10.43 -1.43
C SER A 39 9.90 11.57 -2.36
N ILE A 40 9.02 12.46 -1.89
CA ILE A 40 8.59 13.65 -2.63
C ILE A 40 9.74 14.64 -2.77
N VAL A 41 10.43 14.97 -1.68
CA VAL A 41 11.59 15.87 -1.70
C VAL A 41 12.69 15.31 -2.61
N ALA A 42 13.03 14.03 -2.46
CA ALA A 42 14.00 13.36 -3.32
C ALA A 42 13.56 13.37 -4.81
N ALA A 43 12.28 13.15 -5.10
CA ALA A 43 11.74 13.26 -6.45
C ALA A 43 11.85 14.70 -6.99
N LEU A 44 11.52 15.72 -6.20
CA LEU A 44 11.64 17.13 -6.58
C LEU A 44 13.08 17.53 -6.93
N LEU A 45 14.05 17.04 -6.14
CA LEU A 45 15.46 17.38 -6.29
C LEU A 45 16.13 16.60 -7.42
N LEU A 46 15.79 15.32 -7.61
CA LEU A 46 16.54 14.41 -8.47
C LEU A 46 15.82 14.06 -9.77
N LYS A 47 14.47 14.06 -9.79
CA LYS A 47 13.68 13.69 -10.97
C LYS A 47 12.22 14.16 -10.88
N LYS A 48 11.98 15.47 -11.03
CA LYS A 48 10.64 16.11 -10.96
C LYS A 48 9.57 15.40 -11.80
N ARG A 49 9.98 14.84 -12.94
CA ARG A 49 9.10 14.07 -13.84
C ARG A 49 8.41 12.88 -13.14
N LEU A 50 8.95 12.36 -12.04
CA LEU A 50 8.30 11.32 -11.22
C LEU A 50 7.03 11.79 -10.51
N LEU A 51 6.79 13.08 -10.37
CA LEU A 51 5.57 13.57 -9.75
C LEU A 51 4.46 13.69 -10.80
N ILE A 52 4.81 14.22 -11.97
CA ILE A 52 3.84 14.66 -12.98
C ILE A 52 3.61 13.61 -14.09
N ALA A 53 4.62 12.82 -14.44
CA ALA A 53 4.53 11.99 -15.64
C ALA A 53 3.81 10.65 -15.42
N GLU A 54 2.51 10.63 -15.61
CA GLU A 54 1.86 9.41 -16.07
C GLU A 54 2.01 9.29 -17.60
N SER A 55 2.19 8.06 -18.09
CA SER A 55 2.28 7.80 -19.54
C SER A 55 1.04 8.35 -20.26
N ARG A 56 1.15 8.84 -21.51
CA ARG A 56 -0.02 9.20 -22.36
C ARG A 56 -1.03 8.06 -22.52
N SER A 57 -0.65 6.82 -22.20
CA SER A 57 -1.57 5.67 -22.07
C SER A 57 -2.48 5.70 -20.83
N ALA A 58 -2.37 6.72 -19.97
CA ALA A 58 -3.21 6.91 -18.77
C ALA A 58 -4.71 7.03 -19.08
N MET A 59 -5.08 7.33 -20.33
CA MET A 59 -6.47 7.36 -20.81
C MET A 59 -7.00 6.00 -21.30
N ARG A 60 -6.18 4.94 -21.33
CA ARG A 60 -6.70 3.59 -21.62
C ARG A 60 -7.42 3.05 -20.38
N GLY A 61 -8.54 2.36 -20.58
CA GLY A 61 -9.29 1.71 -19.50
C GLY A 61 -8.47 0.65 -18.74
N PHE A 62 -9.14 -0.06 -17.84
CA PHE A 62 -8.54 -1.19 -17.13
C PHE A 62 -8.12 -2.28 -18.13
N PRO A 63 -6.89 -2.82 -18.04
CA PRO A 63 -6.52 -3.98 -18.84
C PRO A 63 -7.45 -5.15 -18.48
N PRO A 64 -7.87 -6.00 -19.45
CA PRO A 64 -8.85 -7.06 -19.21
C PRO A 64 -8.50 -7.95 -18.02
N GLN A 65 -7.20 -8.22 -17.83
CA GLN A 65 -6.69 -9.02 -16.72
C GLN A 65 -7.01 -8.41 -15.36
N LEU A 66 -6.93 -7.08 -15.25
CA LEU A 66 -7.25 -6.37 -14.01
C LEU A 66 -8.76 -6.31 -13.82
N SER A 67 -9.54 -6.11 -14.89
CA SER A 67 -11.00 -6.03 -14.83
C SER A 67 -11.67 -7.28 -14.26
N TRP A 68 -11.17 -8.48 -14.57
CA TRP A 68 -11.71 -9.72 -13.99
C TRP A 68 -11.09 -10.04 -12.63
N ARG A 69 -9.81 -9.72 -12.42
CA ARG A 69 -9.12 -10.04 -11.17
C ARG A 69 -9.72 -9.27 -9.99
N MET A 70 -10.07 -8.00 -10.19
CA MET A 70 -10.60 -7.15 -9.12
C MET A 70 -11.87 -7.71 -8.45
N PRO A 71 -12.95 -8.06 -9.18
CA PRO A 71 -14.13 -8.63 -8.55
C PRO A 71 -13.85 -9.99 -7.89
N VAL A 72 -12.95 -10.81 -8.44
CA VAL A 72 -12.55 -12.09 -7.83
C VAL A 72 -11.83 -11.87 -6.50
N VAL A 73 -10.88 -10.93 -6.44
CA VAL A 73 -10.17 -10.60 -5.19
C VAL A 73 -11.11 -10.00 -4.16
N VAL A 74 -12.01 -9.10 -4.58
CA VAL A 74 -13.04 -8.54 -3.69
C VAL A 74 -13.94 -9.66 -3.15
N ALA A 75 -14.45 -10.54 -4.00
CA ALA A 75 -15.25 -11.69 -3.56
C ALA A 75 -14.47 -12.60 -2.60
N ALA A 76 -13.18 -12.83 -2.83
CA ALA A 76 -12.33 -13.60 -1.93
C ALA A 76 -12.13 -12.91 -0.57
N ILE A 77 -11.97 -11.59 -0.53
CA ILE A 77 -11.89 -10.80 0.71
C ILE A 77 -13.18 -10.97 1.53
N PHE A 78 -14.34 -10.77 0.90
CA PHE A 78 -15.63 -10.93 1.58
C PHE A 78 -15.88 -12.39 2.00
N GLY A 79 -15.55 -13.37 1.16
CA GLY A 79 -15.68 -14.79 1.48
C GLY A 79 -14.80 -15.20 2.66
N TYR A 80 -13.55 -14.73 2.70
CA TYR A 80 -12.67 -14.94 3.85
C TYR A 80 -13.23 -14.29 5.12
N ALA A 81 -13.67 -13.03 5.04
CA ALA A 81 -14.24 -12.33 6.19
C ALA A 81 -15.48 -13.03 6.74
N PHE A 82 -16.40 -13.45 5.87
CA PHE A 82 -17.61 -14.18 6.24
C PHE A 82 -17.30 -15.51 6.92
N TRP A 83 -16.32 -16.27 6.42
CA TRP A 83 -15.99 -17.59 6.94
C TRP A 83 -15.11 -17.56 8.19
N ALA A 84 -14.07 -16.70 8.21
CA ALA A 84 -13.08 -16.67 9.28
C ALA A 84 -13.43 -15.70 10.42
N HIS A 85 -14.24 -14.68 10.15
CA HIS A 85 -14.56 -13.59 11.08
C HIS A 85 -16.06 -13.20 11.05
N PRO A 86 -17.00 -14.18 11.14
CA PRO A 86 -18.44 -13.93 11.01
C PRO A 86 -18.97 -12.90 12.01
N GLU A 87 -18.37 -12.80 13.19
CA GLU A 87 -18.74 -11.87 14.26
C GLU A 87 -18.46 -10.40 13.93
N THR A 88 -17.48 -10.14 13.07
CA THR A 88 -17.12 -8.77 12.63
C THR A 88 -17.52 -8.49 11.19
N PHE A 89 -18.12 -9.47 10.50
CA PHE A 89 -18.52 -9.34 9.12
C PHE A 89 -19.55 -8.21 8.94
N LEU A 90 -19.21 -7.22 8.10
CA LEU A 90 -20.05 -6.05 7.80
C LEU A 90 -20.43 -5.18 9.01
N THR A 91 -19.70 -5.28 10.12
CA THR A 91 -19.99 -4.44 11.29
C THR A 91 -19.60 -2.99 11.06
N THR A 92 -18.52 -2.72 10.31
CA THR A 92 -18.01 -1.37 10.05
C THR A 92 -19.00 -0.45 9.31
N PRO A 93 -19.71 -0.91 8.26
CA PRO A 93 -20.82 -0.14 7.66
C PRO A 93 -22.04 0.06 8.57
N SER A 94 -22.25 -0.83 9.54
CA SER A 94 -23.52 -0.89 10.29
C SER A 94 -23.59 0.00 11.54
N THR A 95 -22.46 0.46 12.09
CA THR A 95 -22.42 1.11 13.42
C THR A 95 -21.88 2.55 13.43
N GLN A 96 -21.15 3.02 12.41
CA GLN A 96 -20.52 4.37 12.42
C GLN A 96 -20.53 5.04 11.03
N SER A 97 -21.43 6.01 10.81
CA SER A 97 -21.63 6.66 9.49
C SER A 97 -20.57 7.71 9.12
N LEU A 98 -20.04 8.48 10.08
CA LEU A 98 -19.07 9.55 9.82
C LEU A 98 -17.65 9.05 9.47
N PRO A 99 -17.10 7.99 10.12
CA PRO A 99 -15.85 7.34 9.70
C PRO A 99 -15.93 6.71 8.31
N TRP A 100 -17.13 6.40 7.84
CA TRP A 100 -17.37 5.70 6.60
C TRP A 100 -17.09 6.55 5.35
N LEU A 101 -17.52 7.82 5.35
CA LEU A 101 -17.20 8.74 4.26
C LEU A 101 -15.71 9.06 4.19
N ALA A 102 -15.06 9.20 5.35
CA ALA A 102 -13.61 9.37 5.43
C ALA A 102 -12.87 8.14 4.90
N LEU A 103 -13.36 6.93 5.18
CA LEU A 103 -12.80 5.70 4.63
C LEU A 103 -12.95 5.62 3.10
N LEU A 104 -14.08 6.07 2.53
CA LEU A 104 -14.26 6.02 1.08
C LEU A 104 -13.47 7.09 0.33
N LEU A 105 -13.37 8.30 0.89
CA LEU A 105 -12.83 9.46 0.16
C LEU A 105 -11.43 9.85 0.62
N ILE A 106 -11.19 9.87 1.93
CA ILE A 106 -9.95 10.39 2.52
C ILE A 106 -8.88 9.29 2.55
N TYR A 107 -9.23 8.08 2.98
CA TYR A 107 -8.27 6.97 3.10
C TYR A 107 -7.54 6.65 1.78
N PRO A 108 -8.21 6.56 0.61
CA PRO A 108 -7.51 6.32 -0.65
C PRO A 108 -6.49 7.41 -0.98
N LEU A 109 -6.79 8.67 -0.66
CA LEU A 109 -5.92 9.80 -1.00
C LEU A 109 -4.77 9.97 -0.02
N ILE A 110 -5.03 9.85 1.27
CA ILE A 110 -4.05 10.15 2.33
C ILE A 110 -3.20 8.95 2.71
N SER A 111 -3.71 7.72 2.52
CA SER A 111 -2.98 6.50 2.83
C SER A 111 -2.54 5.77 1.57
N VAL A 112 -3.49 5.37 0.72
CA VAL A 112 -3.20 4.46 -0.40
C VAL A 112 -2.33 5.11 -1.47
N LEU A 113 -2.61 6.36 -1.87
CA LEU A 113 -1.83 7.04 -2.90
C LEU A 113 -0.36 7.26 -2.48
N PRO A 114 -0.05 7.75 -1.26
CA PRO A 114 1.32 7.80 -0.76
C PRO A 114 2.03 6.45 -0.74
N GLN A 115 1.35 5.38 -0.32
CA GLN A 115 1.91 4.03 -0.33
C GLN A 115 2.27 3.59 -1.75
N GLU A 116 1.36 3.71 -2.71
CA GLU A 116 1.64 3.30 -4.09
C GLU A 116 2.72 4.17 -4.74
N PHE A 117 2.74 5.49 -4.45
CA PHE A 117 3.79 6.36 -4.92
C PHE A 117 5.15 5.89 -4.38
N LEU A 118 5.25 5.67 -3.07
CA LEU A 118 6.47 5.28 -2.39
C LEU A 118 6.97 3.93 -2.91
N TYR A 119 6.14 2.89 -2.88
CA TYR A 119 6.53 1.50 -3.14
C TYR A 119 6.53 1.11 -4.61
N ARG A 120 5.76 1.76 -5.49
CA ARG A 120 5.74 1.44 -6.93
C ARG A 120 6.51 2.44 -7.76
N ARG A 121 6.33 3.74 -7.54
CA ARG A 121 6.92 4.75 -8.43
C ARG A 121 8.31 5.18 -7.99
N PHE A 122 8.42 5.66 -6.76
CA PHE A 122 9.69 6.10 -6.20
C PHE A 122 10.65 4.92 -6.04
N TYR A 123 10.20 3.82 -5.41
CA TYR A 123 11.02 2.64 -5.17
C TYR A 123 11.67 2.09 -6.44
N PHE A 124 10.86 1.89 -7.49
CA PHE A 124 11.35 1.30 -8.74
C PHE A 124 12.30 2.21 -9.50
N TRP A 125 12.17 3.52 -9.34
CA TRP A 125 13.13 4.44 -9.92
C TRP A 125 14.42 4.51 -9.08
N ARG A 126 14.28 4.68 -7.76
CA ARG A 126 15.39 4.99 -6.84
C ARG A 126 16.31 3.79 -6.63
N TYR A 127 15.71 2.61 -6.38
CA TYR A 127 16.46 1.41 -5.98
C TYR A 127 16.74 0.45 -7.13
N LYS A 128 16.41 0.79 -8.38
CA LYS A 128 16.84 0.02 -9.55
C LYS A 128 18.35 -0.16 -9.61
N LYS A 129 19.11 0.88 -9.27
CA LYS A 129 20.58 0.81 -9.22
C LYS A 129 21.08 -0.13 -8.12
N VAL A 130 20.35 -0.24 -7.02
CA VAL A 130 20.72 -1.05 -5.85
C VAL A 130 20.53 -2.54 -6.14
N PHE A 131 19.36 -2.91 -6.65
CA PHE A 131 18.99 -4.31 -6.86
C PHE A 131 19.34 -4.85 -8.26
N GLY A 132 19.76 -3.99 -9.19
CA GLY A 132 20.26 -4.35 -10.53
C GLY A 132 19.20 -4.86 -11.51
N SER A 133 18.17 -5.55 -11.05
CA SER A 133 17.11 -6.13 -11.89
C SER A 133 15.72 -5.69 -11.45
N GLN A 134 14.80 -5.59 -12.42
CA GLN A 134 13.39 -5.25 -12.14
C GLN A 134 12.71 -6.32 -11.26
N ARG A 135 13.13 -7.58 -11.36
CA ARG A 135 12.63 -8.68 -10.52
C ARG A 135 13.02 -8.49 -9.06
N TRP A 136 14.27 -8.16 -8.76
CA TRP A 136 14.74 -7.97 -7.38
C TRP A 136 14.16 -6.71 -6.73
N VAL A 137 14.01 -5.64 -7.51
CA VAL A 137 13.27 -4.44 -7.06
C VAL A 137 11.82 -4.80 -6.71
N ALA A 138 11.16 -5.61 -7.54
CA ALA A 138 9.78 -6.03 -7.28
C ALA A 138 9.65 -6.87 -6.01
N ILE A 139 10.50 -7.89 -5.83
CA ILE A 139 10.51 -8.72 -4.62
C ILE A 139 10.74 -7.84 -3.39
N SER A 140 11.74 -6.96 -3.43
CA SER A 140 12.06 -6.07 -2.32
C SER A 140 10.91 -5.10 -2.01
N SER A 141 10.28 -4.51 -3.04
CA SER A 141 9.12 -3.64 -2.91
C SER A 141 7.93 -4.34 -2.26
N VAL A 142 7.65 -5.60 -2.64
CA VAL A 142 6.57 -6.41 -2.03
C VAL A 142 6.87 -6.72 -0.57
N LEU A 143 8.09 -7.19 -0.28
CA LEU A 143 8.48 -7.57 1.08
C LEU A 143 8.49 -6.36 2.02
N THR A 144 9.04 -5.24 1.58
CA THR A 144 9.07 -4.00 2.40
C THR A 144 7.69 -3.36 2.54
N PHE A 145 6.82 -3.48 1.54
CA PHE A 145 5.42 -3.06 1.65
C PHE A 145 4.66 -3.89 2.71
N SER A 146 4.83 -5.22 2.70
CA SER A 146 4.28 -6.08 3.76
C SER A 146 4.91 -5.76 5.12
N PHE A 147 6.22 -5.52 5.15
CA PHE A 147 6.95 -5.19 6.37
C PHE A 147 6.49 -3.87 7.01
N LEU A 148 6.04 -2.88 6.23
CA LEU A 148 5.42 -1.67 6.79
C LEU A 148 4.26 -2.00 7.75
N HIS A 149 3.53 -3.08 7.48
CA HIS A 149 2.34 -3.47 8.21
C HIS A 149 2.64 -4.24 9.50
N ILE A 150 3.92 -4.51 9.82
CA ILE A 150 4.28 -4.96 11.17
C ILE A 150 3.89 -3.93 12.23
N ALA A 151 3.74 -2.66 11.85
CA ALA A 151 3.31 -1.59 12.76
C ALA A 151 1.94 -1.86 13.40
N TYR A 152 1.11 -2.72 12.80
CA TYR A 152 -0.17 -3.16 13.37
C TYR A 152 -0.05 -4.37 14.30
N SER A 153 1.15 -4.97 14.42
CA SER A 153 1.41 -6.17 15.22
C SER A 153 0.44 -7.33 14.92
N ASN A 154 -0.04 -7.41 13.67
CA ASN A 154 -1.08 -8.35 13.27
C ASN A 154 -0.67 -9.15 12.02
N MET A 155 -0.69 -10.48 12.14
CA MET A 155 -0.24 -11.38 11.06
C MET A 155 -1.19 -11.37 9.85
N VAL A 156 -2.50 -11.13 10.05
CA VAL A 156 -3.47 -11.01 8.97
C VAL A 156 -3.13 -9.79 8.12
N ALA A 157 -2.81 -8.65 8.74
CA ALA A 157 -2.40 -7.45 8.02
C ALA A 157 -1.12 -7.67 7.20
N ILE A 158 -0.10 -8.30 7.79
CA ILE A 158 1.17 -8.63 7.11
C ILE A 158 0.91 -9.55 5.91
N THR A 159 0.09 -10.59 6.08
CA THR A 159 -0.20 -11.58 5.03
C THR A 159 -1.02 -10.99 3.89
N LEU A 160 -2.10 -10.27 4.20
CA LEU A 160 -2.94 -9.62 3.20
C LEU A 160 -2.15 -8.59 2.39
N THR A 161 -1.25 -7.84 3.05
CA THR A 161 -0.43 -6.83 2.38
C THR A 161 0.72 -7.43 1.60
N LEU A 162 1.21 -8.62 1.96
CA LEU A 162 2.14 -9.37 1.12
C LEU A 162 1.49 -9.76 -0.22
N VAL A 163 0.29 -10.33 -0.16
CA VAL A 163 -0.48 -10.71 -1.34
C VAL A 163 -0.88 -9.47 -2.15
N GLY A 164 -1.48 -8.47 -1.51
CA GLY A 164 -1.88 -7.21 -2.14
C GLY A 164 -0.67 -6.50 -2.78
N GLY A 165 0.44 -6.41 -2.06
CA GLY A 165 1.68 -5.83 -2.55
C GLY A 165 2.19 -6.51 -3.82
N ALA A 166 2.09 -7.84 -3.89
CA ALA A 166 2.42 -8.60 -5.10
C ALA A 166 1.47 -8.26 -6.26
N LEU A 167 0.16 -8.17 -6.02
CA LEU A 167 -0.84 -7.81 -7.02
C LEU A 167 -0.61 -6.39 -7.58
N PHE A 168 -0.43 -5.40 -6.70
CA PHE A 168 -0.19 -4.00 -7.07
C PHE A 168 1.15 -3.85 -7.80
N THR A 169 2.17 -4.58 -7.36
CA THR A 169 3.46 -4.62 -8.06
C THR A 169 3.30 -5.21 -9.46
N ALA A 170 2.58 -6.31 -9.62
CA ALA A 170 2.30 -6.88 -10.94
C ALA A 170 1.60 -5.85 -11.84
N THR A 171 0.56 -5.18 -11.34
CA THR A 171 -0.14 -4.09 -12.06
C THR A 171 0.83 -2.99 -12.49
N TYR A 172 1.71 -2.55 -11.60
CA TYR A 172 2.70 -1.53 -11.92
C TYR A 172 3.71 -2.01 -12.96
N LEU A 173 4.17 -3.26 -12.88
CA LEU A 173 5.11 -3.83 -13.84
C LEU A 173 4.53 -3.91 -15.25
N HIS A 174 3.26 -4.30 -15.38
CA HIS A 174 2.57 -4.41 -16.66
C HIS A 174 2.16 -3.07 -17.25
N THR A 175 1.68 -2.13 -16.41
CA THR A 175 1.04 -0.90 -16.90
C THR A 175 1.92 0.34 -16.78
N LYS A 176 2.85 0.35 -15.82
CA LYS A 176 3.63 1.54 -15.41
C LYS A 176 2.76 2.74 -15.02
N ARG A 177 1.50 2.51 -14.65
CA ARG A 177 0.52 3.55 -14.26
C ARG A 177 0.33 3.51 -12.75
N LEU A 178 0.65 4.61 -12.09
CA LEU A 178 0.49 4.72 -10.64
C LEU A 178 -1.00 4.75 -10.30
N MET A 179 -1.80 5.48 -11.07
CA MET A 179 -3.24 5.62 -10.82
C MET A 179 -4.02 4.31 -10.92
N LEU A 180 -3.59 3.36 -11.75
CA LEU A 180 -4.22 2.02 -11.78
C LEU A 180 -3.89 1.20 -10.53
N CYS A 181 -2.65 1.28 -10.04
CA CYS A 181 -2.25 0.61 -8.81
C CYS A 181 -2.99 1.22 -7.61
N TRP A 182 -3.10 2.55 -7.60
CA TRP A 182 -3.88 3.30 -6.61
C TRP A 182 -5.36 2.90 -6.63
N ALA A 183 -6.00 2.85 -7.80
CA ALA A 183 -7.41 2.45 -7.89
C ALA A 183 -7.61 0.99 -7.47
N GLU A 184 -6.73 0.08 -7.90
CA GLU A 184 -6.77 -1.32 -7.49
C GLU A 184 -6.63 -1.47 -5.96
N HIS A 185 -5.61 -0.83 -5.38
CA HIS A 185 -5.36 -0.88 -3.95
C HIS A 185 -6.50 -0.20 -3.18
N ALA A 186 -7.01 0.94 -3.63
CA ALA A 186 -8.13 1.62 -2.97
C ALA A 186 -9.37 0.72 -2.93
N ILE A 187 -9.69 0.03 -4.02
CA ILE A 187 -10.83 -0.89 -4.07
C ILE A 187 -10.64 -2.08 -3.13
N TYR A 188 -9.45 -2.70 -3.10
CA TYR A 188 -9.20 -3.81 -2.17
C TYR A 188 -9.15 -3.36 -0.72
N GLY A 189 -8.56 -2.20 -0.44
CA GLY A 189 -8.51 -1.60 0.89
C GLY A 189 -9.91 -1.31 1.41
N VAL A 190 -10.75 -0.64 0.60
CA VAL A 190 -12.17 -0.41 0.95
C VAL A 190 -12.89 -1.74 1.18
N ALA A 191 -12.68 -2.76 0.34
CA ALA A 191 -13.27 -4.09 0.56
C ALA A 191 -12.84 -4.72 1.90
N VAL A 192 -11.56 -4.62 2.27
CA VAL A 192 -11.05 -5.09 3.56
C VAL A 192 -11.75 -4.38 4.72
N PHE A 193 -11.87 -3.05 4.68
CA PHE A 193 -12.55 -2.32 5.75
C PHE A 193 -14.06 -2.60 5.81
N VAL A 194 -14.75 -2.62 4.66
CA VAL A 194 -16.20 -2.86 4.58
C VAL A 194 -16.55 -4.29 5.02
N SER A 195 -15.73 -5.27 4.68
CA SER A 195 -15.95 -6.68 5.06
C SER A 195 -15.77 -6.95 6.56
N GLY A 196 -15.24 -6.01 7.35
CA GLY A 196 -14.97 -6.17 8.78
C GLY A 196 -13.52 -6.46 9.14
N LEU A 197 -12.67 -6.76 8.15
CA LEU A 197 -11.24 -7.04 8.35
C LEU A 197 -10.41 -5.79 8.68
N GLY A 198 -11.00 -4.60 8.54
CA GLY A 198 -10.35 -3.31 8.86
C GLY A 198 -9.81 -3.22 10.28
N GLN A 199 -10.37 -3.98 11.22
CA GLN A 199 -9.88 -4.08 12.60
C GLN A 199 -8.41 -4.54 12.71
N PHE A 200 -7.91 -5.29 11.72
CA PHE A 200 -6.52 -5.73 11.69
C PHE A 200 -5.55 -4.65 11.19
N PHE A 201 -6.08 -3.55 10.65
CA PHE A 201 -5.34 -2.41 10.09
C PHE A 201 -5.51 -1.15 10.94
N THR A 202 -5.81 -1.31 12.23
CA THR A 202 -5.90 -0.23 13.21
C THR A 202 -5.26 -0.66 14.52
N LEU A 203 -4.69 0.30 15.23
CA LEU A 203 -4.22 0.13 16.62
C LEU A 203 -5.28 0.54 17.64
N LEU A 204 -6.37 1.13 17.18
CA LEU A 204 -7.51 1.51 17.99
C LEU A 204 -8.52 0.36 17.96
N HIS A 205 -8.74 -0.26 19.11
CA HIS A 205 -9.89 -1.15 19.32
C HIS A 205 -11.14 -0.27 19.47
N PHE A 206 -12.15 -0.49 18.62
CA PHE A 206 -13.48 0.11 18.77
C PHE A 206 -14.41 -0.86 19.49
#